data_AF-A0A537ZZP6-F1
#
_entry.id   AF-A0A537ZZP6-F1
#
_cell.length_a   1.000
_cell.length_b   1.000
_cell.length_c   1.000
_cell.angle_alpha   90.00
_cell.angle_beta   90.00
_cell.angle_gamma   90.00
#
_symmetry.space_group_name_H-M   'P 1'
#
loop_
_entity.id
_entity.type
_entity.pdbx_description
1 polymer ?
#
loop_
_entity_poly.entity_id
_entity_poly.type
_entity_poly.pdbx_seq_one_letter_code
_entity_poly.pdbx_strand_id
1 'polypeptide(L)'
;MTAPADQPRGGAGDGRPPVDLVVITGYSGAGKSEAIAAFEDGGYFCIDNLPPRMISSLGELFSLEGSGVRRAAVVSDVRGGEYFEELVEVLGQLTQGGLKPT
;
A
#
# COMPACT_ATOMS: atom_id res chain seq x y z
N MET A 1 -35.40 3.45 1.42
CA MET A 1 -34.93 4.66 0.73
C MET A 1 -33.60 5.04 1.35
N THR A 2 -32.53 4.34 0.97
CA THR A 2 -31.18 4.59 1.49
C THR A 2 -30.36 5.08 0.32
N ALA A 3 -29.85 6.30 0.45
CA ALA A 3 -29.05 6.98 -0.56
C ALA A 3 -27.85 6.11 -0.98
N PRO A 4 -27.43 6.16 -2.26
CA PRO A 4 -26.17 5.55 -2.66
C PRO A 4 -25.04 6.31 -1.99
N ALA A 5 -24.17 5.59 -1.29
CA ALA A 5 -22.91 6.15 -0.83
C ALA A 5 -22.11 6.58 -2.07
N ASP A 6 -22.03 7.89 -2.22
CA ASP A 6 -21.25 8.63 -3.19
C ASP A 6 -19.81 8.13 -3.15
N GLN A 7 -19.45 7.30 -4.12
CA GLN A 7 -18.06 6.88 -4.31
C GLN A 7 -17.28 8.10 -4.79
N PRO A 8 -16.16 8.47 -4.13
CA PRO A 8 -15.40 9.63 -4.55
C PRO A 8 -14.89 9.37 -5.96
N ARG A 9 -15.21 10.31 -6.86
CA ARG A 9 -14.77 10.33 -8.25
C ARG A 9 -13.25 10.53 -8.30
N GLY A 10 -12.51 9.43 -8.31
CA GLY A 10 -11.07 9.42 -8.57
C GLY A 10 -10.80 9.82 -10.03
N GLY A 11 -9.84 10.72 -10.21
CA GLY A 11 -9.60 11.48 -11.42
C GLY A 11 -9.17 10.67 -12.64
N ALA A 12 -9.27 11.32 -13.80
CA ALA A 12 -8.73 10.85 -15.06
C ALA A 12 -7.20 10.70 -14.97
N GLY A 13 -6.69 9.50 -15.19
CA GLY A 13 -5.26 9.19 -15.32
C GLY A 13 -5.11 7.92 -16.14
N ASP A 14 -4.51 8.08 -17.33
CA ASP A 14 -3.90 7.11 -18.26
C ASP A 14 -4.46 5.68 -18.50
N GLY A 15 -5.58 5.22 -17.94
CA GLY A 15 -6.11 3.87 -18.22
C GLY A 15 -5.16 2.71 -17.88
N ARG A 16 -4.06 2.98 -17.14
CA ARG A 16 -3.13 1.96 -16.68
C ARG A 16 -3.78 1.22 -15.51
N PRO A 17 -3.64 -0.12 -15.42
CA PRO A 17 -4.16 -0.83 -14.28
C PRO A 17 -3.52 -0.28 -13.01
N PRO A 18 -4.31 -0.04 -11.94
CA PRO A 18 -3.80 0.48 -10.69
C PRO A 18 -2.67 -0.42 -10.17
N VAL A 19 -1.66 0.19 -9.57
CA VAL A 19 -0.54 -0.55 -8.96
C VAL A 19 -1.10 -1.46 -7.87
N ASP A 20 -0.71 -2.73 -7.93
CA ASP A 20 -1.02 -3.71 -6.89
C ASP A 20 -0.03 -3.53 -5.73
N LEU A 21 -0.49 -2.88 -4.66
CA LEU A 21 0.30 -2.59 -3.48
C LEU A 21 -0.16 -3.49 -2.33
N VAL A 22 0.76 -4.27 -1.77
CA VAL A 22 0.51 -5.12 -0.61
C VAL A 22 1.24 -4.54 0.59
N VAL A 23 0.55 -4.40 1.72
CA VAL A 23 1.18 -3.95 2.98
C VAL A 23 1.22 -5.10 3.97
N ILE A 24 2.42 -5.59 4.23
CA ILE A 24 2.68 -6.68 5.16
C ILE A 24 2.97 -6.08 6.53
N THR A 25 2.18 -6.47 7.52
CA THR A 25 2.42 -6.08 8.91
C THR A 25 2.17 -7.26 9.85
N GLY A 26 2.54 -7.10 11.12
CA GLY A 26 2.39 -8.12 12.14
C GLY A 26 3.43 -7.98 13.24
N TYR A 27 3.24 -8.72 14.32
CA TYR A 27 4.19 -8.76 15.44
C TYR A 27 5.52 -9.41 15.04
N SER A 28 6.54 -9.28 15.91
CA SER A 28 7.79 -10.01 15.75
C SER A 28 7.53 -11.52 15.69
N GLY A 29 8.15 -12.22 14.74
CA GLY A 29 7.97 -13.66 14.54
C GLY A 29 6.71 -14.08 13.77
N ALA A 30 5.89 -13.13 13.27
CA ALA A 30 4.70 -13.44 12.48
C ALA A 30 4.98 -13.95 11.04
N GLY A 31 6.25 -14.16 10.68
CA GLY A 31 6.65 -14.62 9.34
C GLY A 31 6.69 -13.52 8.27
N LYS A 32 6.87 -12.24 8.66
CA LYS A 32 6.97 -11.11 7.71
C LYS A 32 8.10 -11.31 6.68
N SER A 33 9.22 -11.88 7.11
CA SER A 33 10.37 -12.19 6.25
C SER A 33 10.06 -13.31 5.24
N GLU A 34 9.39 -14.38 5.65
CA GLU A 34 8.88 -15.39 4.71
C GLU A 34 7.82 -14.83 3.76
N ALA A 35 6.92 -13.97 4.24
CA ALA A 35 5.91 -13.35 3.41
C ALA A 35 6.54 -12.48 2.30
N ILE A 36 7.51 -11.63 2.66
CA ILE A 36 8.17 -10.78 1.66
C ILE A 36 8.95 -11.60 0.65
N ALA A 37 9.63 -12.69 1.07
CA ALA A 37 10.32 -13.60 0.15
C ALA A 37 9.36 -14.24 -0.88
N ALA A 38 8.15 -14.64 -0.45
CA ALA A 38 7.14 -15.18 -1.36
C ALA A 38 6.64 -14.13 -2.38
N PHE A 39 6.55 -12.86 -1.97
CA PHE A 39 6.21 -11.77 -2.89
C PHE A 39 7.35 -11.43 -3.86
N GLU A 40 8.61 -11.50 -3.41
CA GLU A 40 9.79 -11.38 -4.28
C GLU A 40 9.77 -12.43 -5.39
N ASP A 41 9.53 -13.70 -5.03
CA ASP A 41 9.39 -14.80 -6.00
C ASP A 41 8.21 -14.58 -6.96
N GLY A 42 7.14 -13.91 -6.49
CA GLY A 42 5.99 -13.50 -7.30
C GLY A 42 6.28 -12.32 -8.25
N GLY A 43 7.47 -11.71 -8.17
CA GLY A 43 7.89 -10.56 -8.95
C GLY A 43 7.25 -9.25 -8.48
N TYR A 44 7.06 -9.09 -7.16
CA TYR A 44 6.74 -7.82 -6.52
C TYR A 44 8.01 -7.05 -6.20
N PHE A 45 7.94 -5.72 -6.30
CA PHE A 45 8.96 -4.84 -5.76
C PHE A 45 8.84 -4.80 -4.24
N CYS A 46 9.77 -5.46 -3.55
CA CYS A 46 9.67 -5.68 -2.13
C CYS A 46 10.53 -4.70 -1.32
N ILE A 47 9.96 -4.14 -0.26
CA ILE A 47 10.62 -3.17 0.63
C ILE A 47 10.34 -3.59 2.06
N ASP A 48 11.40 -3.84 2.84
CA ASP A 48 11.27 -4.23 4.24
C ASP A 48 11.48 -3.06 5.20
N ASN A 49 10.93 -3.19 6.41
CA ASN A 49 11.13 -2.30 7.56
C ASN A 49 10.85 -0.81 7.27
N LEU A 50 9.75 -0.54 6.57
CA LEU A 50 9.38 0.82 6.20
C LEU A 50 8.43 1.47 7.23
N PRO A 51 8.72 2.70 7.69
CA PRO A 51 7.79 3.47 8.50
C PRO A 51 6.47 3.73 7.76
N PRO A 52 5.31 3.71 8.43
CA PRO A 52 4.01 3.96 7.79
C PRO A 52 3.97 5.26 6.97
N ARG A 53 4.54 6.37 7.47
CA ARG A 53 4.61 7.66 6.74
C ARG A 53 5.29 7.59 5.38
N MET A 54 6.19 6.64 5.16
CA MET A 54 6.91 6.53 3.88
C MET A 54 6.13 5.70 2.86
N ILE A 55 5.14 4.91 3.29
CA ILE A 55 4.30 4.10 2.40
C ILE A 55 3.44 5.00 1.52
N SER A 56 2.92 6.12 2.04
CA SER A 56 2.15 7.10 1.26
C SER A 56 2.99 7.71 0.13
N SER A 57 4.18 8.20 0.43
CA SER A 57 5.10 8.77 -0.56
C SER A 57 5.49 7.75 -1.64
N LEU A 58 5.70 6.48 -1.27
CA LEU A 58 5.97 5.43 -2.25
C LEU A 58 4.76 5.12 -3.13
N GLY A 59 3.56 5.06 -2.56
CA GLY A 59 2.34 4.87 -3.33
C GLY A 59 2.15 5.97 -4.38
N GLU A 60 2.37 7.23 -4.00
CA GLU A 60 2.36 8.36 -4.93
C GLU A 60 3.38 8.17 -6.06
N LEU A 61 4.62 7.79 -5.72
CA LEU A 61 5.68 7.54 -6.72
C LEU A 61 5.33 6.38 -7.66
N PHE A 62 4.73 5.31 -7.16
CA PHE A 62 4.33 4.17 -8.01
C PHE A 62 3.20 4.56 -8.96
N SER A 63 2.35 5.51 -8.55
CA SER A 63 1.26 6.02 -9.37
C SER A 63 1.72 7.00 -10.45
N LEU A 64 2.96 7.47 -10.42
CA LEU A 64 3.51 8.35 -11.46
C LEU A 64 3.72 7.62 -12.78
N GLU A 65 3.47 8.33 -13.88
CA GLU A 65 3.82 7.87 -15.22
C GLU A 65 5.33 7.57 -15.30
N GLY A 66 5.68 6.41 -15.87
CA GLY A 66 7.08 5.98 -15.99
C GLY A 66 7.70 5.29 -14.77
N SER A 67 7.00 5.15 -13.63
CA SER A 67 7.52 4.45 -12.44
C SER A 67 8.00 3.01 -12.73
N GLY A 68 7.37 2.34 -13.71
CA GLY A 68 7.66 0.96 -14.09
C GLY A 68 7.17 -0.10 -13.09
N VAL A 69 6.80 0.31 -11.88
CA VAL A 69 6.31 -0.56 -10.81
C VAL A 69 4.84 -0.85 -11.04
N ARG A 70 4.51 -2.14 -11.14
CA ARG A 70 3.11 -2.61 -11.27
C ARG A 70 2.63 -3.42 -10.07
N ARG A 71 3.57 -3.96 -9.29
CA ARG A 71 3.34 -4.81 -8.12
C ARG A 71 4.39 -4.47 -7.07
N ALA A 72 3.97 -4.11 -5.87
CA ALA A 72 4.85 -3.75 -4.77
C ALA A 72 4.37 -4.37 -3.46
N ALA A 73 5.30 -4.84 -2.64
CA ALA A 73 5.01 -5.37 -1.30
C ALA A 73 5.86 -4.61 -0.28
N VAL A 74 5.23 -4.01 0.72
CA VAL A 74 5.90 -3.19 1.72
C VAL A 74 5.66 -3.76 3.09
N VAL A 75 6.72 -4.07 3.81
CA VAL A 75 6.63 -4.50 5.21
C VAL A 75 6.70 -3.28 6.12
N SER A 76 5.72 -3.16 7.01
CA SER A 76 5.73 -2.16 8.08
C SER A 76 5.61 -2.82 9.45
N ASP A 77 6.62 -2.61 10.30
CA ASP A 77 6.63 -3.13 11.67
C ASP A 77 5.83 -2.21 12.59
N VAL A 78 4.55 -2.54 12.77
CA VAL A 78 3.66 -1.75 13.62
C VAL A 78 3.87 -2.14 15.07
N ARG A 79 4.74 -1.41 15.77
CA ARG A 79 5.04 -1.63 17.19
C ARG A 79 4.00 -0.98 18.10
N GLY A 80 2.72 -1.32 17.90
CA GLY A 80 1.59 -0.88 18.74
C GLY A 80 1.35 0.63 18.84
N GLY A 81 0.16 1.02 19.32
CA GLY A 81 -0.21 2.40 19.59
C GLY A 81 -0.15 3.32 18.36
N GLU A 82 0.73 4.31 18.42
CA GLU A 82 0.88 5.40 17.44
C GLU A 82 1.14 4.91 16.00
N TYR A 83 1.96 3.87 15.83
CA TYR A 83 2.26 3.33 14.49
C TYR A 83 1.07 2.66 13.82
N PHE A 84 0.11 2.15 14.60
CA PHE A 84 -1.07 1.50 14.03
C PHE A 84 -2.07 2.54 13.53
N GLU A 85 -2.32 3.58 14.32
CA GLU A 85 -3.19 4.69 13.94
C GLU A 85 -2.65 5.38 12.68
N GLU A 86 -1.33 5.65 12.67
CA GLU A 86 -0.65 6.22 11.51
C GLU A 86 -0.74 5.34 10.26
N LEU A 87 -0.61 4.01 10.40
CA LEU A 87 -0.78 3.10 9.27
C LEU A 87 -2.20 3.16 8.72
N VAL A 88 -3.22 3.17 9.58
CA VAL A 88 -4.62 3.28 9.15
C VAL A 88 -4.88 4.59 8.40
N GLU A 89 -4.33 5.71 8.88
CA GLU A 89 -4.42 7.00 8.20
C GLU A 89 -3.77 6.96 6.81
N VAL A 90 -2.57 6.39 6.71
CA VAL A 90 -1.83 6.26 5.44
C VAL A 90 -2.58 5.37 4.45
N LEU A 91 -3.15 4.24 4.88
CA LEU A 91 -3.96 3.37 4.02
C LEU A 91 -5.20 4.11 3.50
N GLY A 92 -5.80 4.96 4.33
CA GLY A 92 -6.90 5.85 3.92
C GLY A 92 -6.49 6.85 2.85
N GLN A 93 -5.32 7.49 3.01
CA GLN A 93 -4.77 8.43 2.02
C GLN A 93 -4.49 7.74 0.68
N LEU A 94 -3.88 6.56 0.70
CA LEU A 94 -3.61 5.75 -0.51
C LEU A 94 -4.90 5.41 -1.26
N THR A 95 -5.94 5.02 -0.52
CA THR A 95 -7.26 4.71 -1.06
C THR A 95 -7.91 5.92 -1.73
N GLN A 96 -7.78 7.11 -1.13
CA GLN A 96 -8.23 8.37 -1.74
C GLN A 96 -7.42 8.74 -3.00
N GLY A 97 -6.13 8.39 -3.02
CA GLY A 97 -5.24 8.54 -4.17
C GLY A 97 -5.48 7.55 -5.31
N GLY A 98 -6.45 6.63 -5.18
CA GLY A 98 -6.80 5.65 -6.22
C GLY A 98 -6.00 4.35 -6.16
N LEU A 99 -5.07 4.20 -5.21
CA LEU A 99 -4.40 2.94 -4.92
C LEU A 99 -5.24 2.10 -3.97
N LYS A 100 -5.31 0.80 -4.21
CA LYS A 100 -6.04 -0.13 -3.36
C LYS A 100 -5.05 -1.05 -2.65
N PRO A 101 -4.49 -0.63 -1.51
CA PRO A 101 -3.61 -1.49 -0.74
C PRO A 101 -4.38 -2.74 -0.26
N THR A 102 -3.77 -3.91 -0.44
CA THR A 102 -4.28 -5.20 0.05
C THR A 102 -3.55 -5.63 1.32
#